data_AF-A0A6G0ZG27-F1
#
_entry.id   AF-A0A6G0ZG27-F1
#
_cell.length_a   1.000
_cell.length_b   1.000
_cell.length_c   1.000
_cell.angle_alpha   90.00
_cell.angle_beta   90.00
_cell.angle_gamma   90.00
#
_symmetry.space_group_name_H-M   'P 1'
#
loop_
_entity.id
_entity.type
_entity.pdbx_description
1 polymer ?
#
loop_
_entity_poly.entity_id
_entity_poly.type
_entity_poly.pdbx_seq_one_letter_code
_entity_poly.pdbx_strand_id
1 'polypeptide(L)'
;MRKIDLLDACKDQLRQSLNSTKNNLTRGYIDDFIKQGNKKNVVVIWNGHSDKIILKGLDLDHFPILNITCYDKYDNKHFYIQLVKLCNKEIIFELGIGRYEKTGRLLNLVETHDIVCKRKHKTTYAHDPKMDVQYTKCIFNHVLQKQRYENLIKHF
;
A
#
# COMPACT_ATOMS: atom_id res chain seq x y z
N MET A 1 -10.61 -7.00 -27.32
CA MET A 1 -10.95 -7.50 -25.97
C MET A 1 -11.48 -6.32 -25.16
N ARG A 2 -12.74 -6.35 -24.72
CA ARG A 2 -13.33 -5.20 -24.01
C ARG A 2 -12.80 -5.19 -22.58
N LYS A 3 -12.69 -4.01 -21.97
CA LYS A 3 -12.15 -3.81 -20.62
C LYS A 3 -12.93 -4.59 -19.54
N ILE A 4 -14.19 -4.92 -19.82
CA ILE A 4 -15.09 -5.72 -18.96
C ILE A 4 -14.68 -7.20 -18.96
N ASP A 5 -14.41 -7.76 -20.15
CA ASP A 5 -14.02 -9.17 -20.30
C ASP A 5 -12.71 -9.49 -19.53
N LEU A 6 -11.77 -8.53 -19.53
CA LEU A 6 -10.53 -8.62 -18.75
C LEU A 6 -10.79 -8.58 -17.23
N LEU A 7 -11.69 -7.71 -16.78
CA LEU A 7 -12.01 -7.57 -15.36
C LEU A 7 -12.65 -8.85 -14.83
N ASP A 8 -13.56 -9.45 -15.60
CA ASP A 8 -14.25 -10.68 -15.20
C ASP A 8 -13.31 -11.88 -15.22
N ALA A 9 -12.43 -11.99 -16.23
CA ALA A 9 -11.37 -13.00 -16.24
C ALA A 9 -10.42 -12.87 -15.04
N CYS A 10 -10.03 -11.66 -14.66
CA CYS A 10 -9.20 -11.43 -13.48
C CYS A 10 -9.92 -11.77 -12.17
N LYS A 11 -11.22 -11.48 -12.05
CA LYS A 11 -12.02 -11.86 -10.88
C LYS A 11 -12.17 -13.38 -10.76
N ASP A 12 -12.37 -14.07 -11.88
CA ASP A 12 -12.47 -15.53 -11.89
C ASP A 12 -11.14 -16.20 -11.56
N GLN A 13 -10.02 -15.69 -12.09
CA GLN A 13 -8.69 -16.13 -11.66
C GLN A 13 -8.45 -15.90 -10.16
N LEU A 14 -8.85 -14.74 -9.63
CA LEU A 14 -8.77 -14.47 -8.19
C LEU A 14 -9.60 -15.47 -7.39
N ARG A 15 -10.85 -15.74 -7.78
CA ARG A 15 -11.72 -16.72 -7.11
C ARG A 15 -11.12 -18.13 -7.14
N GLN A 16 -10.61 -18.56 -8.29
CA GLN A 16 -9.95 -19.87 -8.42
C GLN A 16 -8.70 -19.95 -7.55
N SER A 17 -7.91 -18.87 -7.49
CA SER A 17 -6.72 -18.79 -6.63
C SER A 17 -7.07 -18.86 -5.14
N LEU A 18 -8.15 -18.19 -4.72
CA LEU A 18 -8.64 -18.20 -3.33
C LEU A 18 -9.12 -19.59 -2.89
N ASN A 19 -9.65 -20.39 -3.82
CA ASN A 19 -10.20 -21.73 -3.54
C ASN A 19 -9.21 -22.88 -3.78
N SER A 20 -7.99 -22.60 -4.26
CA SER A 20 -6.98 -23.63 -4.53
C SER A 20 -6.44 -24.24 -3.24
N THR A 21 -6.16 -25.55 -3.26
CA THR A 21 -5.60 -26.33 -2.14
C THR A 21 -4.09 -26.60 -2.25
N LYS A 22 -3.44 -26.18 -3.34
CA LYS A 22 -1.99 -26.34 -3.56
C LYS A 22 -1.19 -25.20 -2.93
N ASN A 23 -0.20 -25.48 -2.05
CA ASN A 23 0.82 -24.58 -1.47
C ASN A 23 0.81 -23.15 -2.03
N ASN A 24 -0.20 -22.42 -1.62
CA ASN A 24 -0.51 -21.06 -2.01
C ASN A 24 -0.42 -20.19 -0.75
N LEU A 25 -0.33 -18.89 -0.95
CA LEU A 25 -0.55 -17.88 0.09
C LEU A 25 -2.01 -17.98 0.56
N THR A 26 -2.37 -19.08 1.22
CA THR A 26 -3.71 -19.32 1.74
C THR A 26 -4.00 -18.28 2.79
N ARG A 27 -5.30 -18.01 3.02
CA ARG A 27 -5.74 -17.18 4.12
C ARG A 27 -5.06 -17.57 5.44
N GLY A 28 -5.05 -18.86 5.79
CA GLY A 28 -4.45 -19.35 7.03
C GLY A 28 -2.96 -19.04 7.12
N TYR A 29 -2.21 -19.29 6.03
CA TYR A 29 -0.78 -18.97 5.99
C TYR A 29 -0.51 -17.47 6.17
N ILE A 30 -1.27 -16.60 5.50
CA ILE A 30 -1.09 -15.14 5.63
C ILE A 30 -1.48 -14.68 7.03
N ASP A 31 -2.59 -15.18 7.57
CA ASP A 31 -3.06 -14.84 8.91
C ASP A 31 -2.06 -15.24 10.00
N ASP A 32 -1.53 -16.46 9.93
CA ASP A 32 -0.47 -16.96 10.83
C ASP A 32 0.82 -16.14 10.70
N PHE A 33 1.20 -15.77 9.47
CA PHE A 33 2.37 -14.94 9.22
C PHE A 33 2.21 -13.53 9.79
N ILE A 34 1.04 -12.91 9.62
CA ILE A 34 0.74 -11.60 10.19
C ILE A 34 0.74 -11.67 11.71
N LYS A 35 0.12 -12.70 12.30
CA LYS A 35 0.02 -12.92 13.76
C LYS A 35 1.34 -13.38 14.40
N GLN A 36 2.40 -13.56 13.63
CA GLN A 36 3.66 -14.08 14.14
C GLN A 36 4.30 -13.09 15.13
N GLY A 37 4.32 -13.49 16.41
CA GLY A 37 4.93 -12.73 17.50
C GLY A 37 3.93 -11.90 18.31
N ASN A 38 4.41 -11.37 19.45
CA ASN A 38 3.56 -10.72 20.46
C ASN A 38 3.42 -9.19 20.22
N LYS A 39 3.08 -8.78 18.98
CA LYS A 39 3.01 -7.37 18.58
C LYS A 39 1.65 -7.04 17.94
N LYS A 40 1.26 -5.75 17.96
CA LYS A 40 0.15 -5.27 17.13
C LYS A 40 0.58 -5.32 15.67
N ASN A 41 -0.18 -6.03 14.86
CA ASN A 41 0.09 -6.21 13.44
C ASN A 41 -0.74 -5.24 12.63
N VAL A 42 -0.10 -4.54 11.70
CA VAL A 42 -0.72 -3.50 10.87
C VAL A 42 -0.36 -3.78 9.42
N VAL A 43 -1.36 -3.76 8.55
CA VAL A 43 -1.16 -3.91 7.10
C VAL A 43 -0.97 -2.52 6.51
N VAL A 44 0.09 -2.31 5.73
CA VAL A 44 0.38 -1.04 5.06
C VAL A 44 0.26 -1.22 3.56
N ILE A 45 -0.57 -0.40 2.93
CA ILE A 45 -0.85 -0.45 1.48
C ILE A 45 -0.61 0.91 0.83
N TRP A 46 -0.38 0.91 -0.48
CA TRP A 46 -0.20 2.11 -1.30
C TRP A 46 -1.40 2.34 -2.21
N ASN A 47 -2.11 3.47 -2.06
CA ASN A 47 -3.31 3.82 -2.84
C ASN A 47 -4.30 2.64 -2.97
N GLY A 48 -4.46 1.85 -1.92
CA GLY A 48 -4.92 0.47 -2.03
C GLY A 48 -6.44 0.29 -1.99
N HIS A 49 -7.16 1.05 -2.82
CA HIS A 49 -8.61 0.85 -2.97
C HIS A 49 -8.93 -0.56 -3.47
N SER A 50 -8.14 -1.08 -4.42
CA SER A 50 -8.24 -2.45 -4.92
C SER A 50 -7.76 -3.47 -3.89
N ASP A 51 -6.67 -3.17 -3.18
CA ASP A 51 -6.13 -4.02 -2.11
C ASP A 51 -7.15 -4.26 -1.00
N LYS A 52 -7.98 -3.26 -0.68
CA LYS A 52 -9.10 -3.42 0.26
C LYS A 52 -10.04 -4.56 -0.14
N ILE A 53 -10.35 -4.68 -1.42
CA ILE A 53 -11.25 -5.72 -1.95
C ILE A 53 -10.57 -7.09 -1.82
N ILE A 54 -9.28 -7.17 -2.11
CA ILE A 54 -8.48 -8.39 -1.99
C ILE A 54 -8.41 -8.83 -0.52
N LEU A 55 -8.08 -7.91 0.39
CA LEU A 55 -8.00 -8.19 1.84
C LEU A 55 -9.35 -8.65 2.39
N LYS A 56 -10.46 -8.05 1.95
CA LYS A 56 -11.81 -8.51 2.31
C LYS A 56 -12.11 -9.90 1.75
N GLY A 57 -11.72 -10.19 0.51
CA GLY A 57 -11.88 -11.51 -0.09
C GLY A 57 -11.05 -12.60 0.61
N LEU A 58 -9.95 -12.21 1.24
CA LEU A 58 -9.11 -13.07 2.08
C LEU A 58 -9.56 -13.12 3.55
N ASP A 59 -10.57 -12.33 3.94
CA ASP A 59 -11.03 -12.15 5.34
C ASP A 59 -9.88 -11.73 6.29
N LEU A 60 -9.07 -10.80 5.79
CA LEU A 60 -7.96 -10.14 6.47
C LEU A 60 -8.25 -8.65 6.75
N ASP A 61 -9.48 -8.19 6.51
CA ASP A 61 -9.90 -6.81 6.73
C ASP A 61 -10.18 -6.47 8.21
N HIS A 62 -10.07 -7.47 9.10
CA HIS A 62 -10.11 -7.31 10.55
C HIS A 62 -8.81 -6.74 11.14
N PHE A 63 -7.68 -6.80 10.40
CA PHE A 63 -6.45 -6.14 10.83
C PHE A 63 -6.55 -4.61 10.64
N PRO A 64 -5.88 -3.80 11.47
CA PRO A 64 -5.71 -2.39 11.18
C PRO A 64 -4.97 -2.19 9.86
N ILE A 65 -5.56 -1.43 8.93
CA ILE A 65 -4.99 -1.15 7.61
C ILE A 65 -4.67 0.34 7.48
N LEU A 66 -3.40 0.64 7.18
CA LEU A 66 -2.91 1.96 6.85
C LEU A 66 -2.73 2.09 5.34
N ASN A 67 -3.36 3.09 4.76
CA ASN A 67 -3.17 3.47 3.38
C ASN A 67 -2.21 4.66 3.30
N ILE A 68 -1.15 4.50 2.53
CA ILE A 68 -0.28 5.60 2.12
C ILE A 68 -0.81 6.13 0.79
N THR A 69 -0.98 7.43 0.70
CA THR A 69 -1.27 8.13 -0.55
C THR A 69 -0.35 9.33 -0.70
N CYS A 70 -0.12 9.77 -1.94
CA CYS A 70 0.64 10.97 -2.21
C CYS A 70 -0.08 11.84 -3.23
N TYR A 71 -0.42 13.05 -2.82
CA TYR A 71 -1.27 13.93 -3.61
C TYR A 71 -0.91 15.41 -3.45
N ASP A 72 -1.17 16.16 -4.52
CA ASP A 72 -1.12 17.61 -4.53
C ASP A 72 -2.45 18.17 -3.99
N LYS A 73 -2.41 18.63 -2.74
CA LYS A 73 -3.56 19.16 -2.02
C LYS A 73 -3.98 20.54 -2.52
N TYR A 74 -3.03 21.37 -2.93
CA TYR A 74 -3.23 22.80 -3.20
C TYR A 74 -3.19 23.16 -4.69
N ASP A 75 -3.05 22.16 -5.56
CA ASP A 75 -2.94 22.34 -7.01
C ASP A 75 -1.78 23.28 -7.41
N ASN A 76 -0.68 23.15 -6.67
CA ASN A 76 0.52 23.98 -6.83
C ASN A 76 1.77 23.15 -7.11
N LYS A 77 1.56 21.90 -7.53
CA LYS A 77 2.55 20.88 -7.81
C LYS A 77 3.39 20.48 -6.59
N HIS A 78 2.99 20.89 -5.38
CA HIS A 78 3.63 20.45 -4.14
C HIS A 78 2.88 19.26 -3.58
N PHE A 79 3.57 18.14 -3.44
CA PHE A 79 2.97 16.86 -3.07
C PHE A 79 3.15 16.57 -1.58
N TYR A 80 2.12 15.94 -1.02
CA TYR A 80 2.06 15.53 0.37
C TYR A 80 1.85 14.03 0.44
N ILE A 81 2.69 13.34 1.20
CA ILE A 81 2.41 11.97 1.62
C ILE A 81 1.45 12.03 2.80
N GLN A 82 0.38 11.25 2.73
CA GLN A 82 -0.55 11.03 3.84
C GLN A 82 -0.54 9.58 4.27
N LEU A 83 -0.56 9.37 5.58
CA LEU A 83 -0.83 8.09 6.21
C LEU A 83 -2.26 8.10 6.74
N VAL A 84 -3.11 7.24 6.20
CA VAL A 84 -4.56 7.28 6.41
C VAL A 84 -5.05 5.93 6.94
N LYS A 85 -5.92 5.92 7.95
CA LYS A 85 -6.64 4.71 8.34
C LYS A 85 -7.67 4.35 7.27
N LEU A 86 -7.56 3.15 6.68
CA LEU A 86 -8.41 2.78 5.55
C LEU A 86 -9.89 2.61 5.92
N CYS A 87 -10.18 2.26 7.18
CA CYS A 87 -11.54 1.99 7.66
C CYS A 87 -12.41 3.26 7.74
N ASN A 88 -11.87 4.35 8.28
CA ASN A 88 -12.60 5.59 8.58
C ASN A 88 -12.06 6.81 7.82
N LYS A 89 -11.00 6.64 7.00
CA LYS A 89 -10.33 7.71 6.23
C LYS A 89 -9.68 8.79 7.10
N GLU A 90 -9.45 8.53 8.39
CA GLU A 90 -8.74 9.43 9.28
C GLU A 90 -7.27 9.58 8.84
N ILE A 91 -6.83 10.82 8.62
CA ILE A 91 -5.42 11.14 8.32
C ILE A 91 -4.66 11.15 9.65
N ILE A 92 -3.73 10.20 9.81
CA ILE A 92 -2.85 10.09 10.98
C ILE A 92 -1.68 11.07 10.89
N PHE A 93 -1.16 11.24 9.67
CA PHE A 93 0.03 12.03 9.42
C PHE A 93 0.05 12.55 7.99
N GLU A 94 0.61 13.75 7.80
CA GLU A 94 0.80 14.40 6.51
C GLU A 94 2.22 15.00 6.46
N LEU A 95 2.92 14.82 5.35
CA LEU A 95 4.28 15.33 5.13
C LEU A 95 4.44 15.84 3.71
N GLY A 96 4.87 17.09 3.56
CA GLY A 96 5.28 17.64 2.26
C GLY A 96 6.60 17.02 1.79
N ILE A 97 6.63 16.54 0.55
CA ILE A 97 7.83 15.90 -0.04
C ILE A 97 8.48 16.72 -1.15
N GLY A 98 7.90 17.88 -1.49
CA GLY A 98 8.44 18.78 -2.51
C GLY A 98 7.58 18.85 -3.76
N ARG A 99 8.16 19.44 -4.81
CA ARG A 99 7.47 19.65 -6.09
C ARG A 99 7.79 18.58 -7.12
N TYR A 100 6.80 18.22 -7.92
CA TYR A 100 6.96 17.29 -9.04
C TYR A 100 6.14 17.76 -10.24
N GLU A 101 6.77 17.83 -11.41
CA GLU A 101 6.13 18.31 -12.64
C GLU A 101 5.33 17.19 -13.31
N LYS A 102 4.00 17.26 -13.20
CA LYS A 102 3.06 16.36 -13.87
C LYS A 102 1.69 17.02 -14.01
N THR A 103 0.87 16.50 -14.93
CA THR A 103 -0.51 16.98 -15.15
C THR A 103 -1.48 16.48 -14.06
N GLY A 104 -1.15 15.40 -13.36
CA GLY A 104 -2.05 14.75 -12.39
C GLY A 104 -1.76 15.12 -10.94
N ARG A 105 -2.80 15.12 -10.10
CA ARG A 105 -2.66 15.45 -8.66
C ARG A 105 -2.23 14.29 -7.77
N LEU A 106 -2.05 13.08 -8.31
CA LEU A 106 -1.60 11.90 -7.56
C LEU A 106 -0.25 11.44 -8.06
N LEU A 107 0.73 11.28 -7.16
CA LEU A 107 1.96 10.57 -7.51
C LEU A 107 1.74 9.07 -7.44
N ASN A 108 2.35 8.35 -8.39
CA ASN A 108 2.42 6.90 -8.35
C ASN A 108 3.54 6.46 -7.38
N LEU A 109 3.62 5.15 -7.15
CA LEU A 109 4.54 4.58 -6.17
C LEU A 109 6.01 4.88 -6.49
N VAL A 110 6.38 4.78 -7.77
CA VAL A 110 7.75 5.01 -8.25
C VAL A 110 8.10 6.49 -8.17
N GLU A 111 7.24 7.38 -8.68
CA GLU A 111 7.43 8.84 -8.62
C GLU A 111 7.61 9.30 -7.16
N THR A 112 6.80 8.77 -6.24
CA THR A 112 6.90 9.10 -4.83
C THR A 112 8.19 8.57 -4.24
N HIS A 113 8.53 7.31 -4.53
CA HIS A 113 9.75 6.66 -4.07
C HIS A 113 11.00 7.42 -4.51
N ASP A 114 11.08 7.84 -5.78
CA ASP A 114 12.21 8.59 -6.35
C ASP A 114 12.44 9.94 -5.64
N ILE A 115 11.38 10.58 -5.16
CA ILE A 115 11.47 11.82 -4.39
C ILE A 115 12.01 11.55 -2.97
N VAL A 116 11.49 10.51 -2.29
CA VAL A 116 11.84 10.25 -0.88
C VAL A 116 13.13 9.44 -0.69
N CYS A 117 13.55 8.67 -1.68
CA CYS A 117 14.68 7.75 -1.61
C CYS A 117 15.62 7.92 -2.80
N LYS A 118 16.83 8.41 -2.53
CA LYS A 118 17.88 8.56 -3.56
C LYS A 118 18.63 7.27 -3.89
N ARG A 119 18.32 6.15 -3.22
CA ARG A 119 19.00 4.88 -3.44
C ARG A 119 18.37 4.16 -4.63
N LYS A 120 19.20 3.71 -5.57
CA LYS A 120 18.75 2.79 -6.63
C LYS A 120 18.50 1.41 -6.03
N HIS A 121 17.25 1.00 -5.98
CA HIS A 121 16.90 -0.40 -5.71
C HIS A 121 17.09 -1.18 -7.02
N LYS A 122 17.72 -2.37 -6.97
CA LYS A 122 17.93 -3.20 -8.16
C LYS A 122 16.58 -3.70 -8.67
N THR A 123 16.02 -3.03 -9.69
CA THR A 123 14.86 -3.50 -10.44
C THR A 123 15.29 -4.70 -11.28
N THR A 124 14.66 -5.86 -11.03
CA THR A 124 14.95 -7.09 -11.79
C THR A 124 14.00 -7.24 -12.98
N TYR A 125 12.74 -6.79 -12.88
CA TYR A 125 11.72 -6.84 -13.93
C TYR A 125 10.71 -5.68 -13.84
N ALA A 126 10.07 -5.33 -14.95
CA ALA A 126 8.92 -4.40 -14.97
C ALA A 126 7.70 -5.05 -14.28
N HIS A 127 6.96 -4.28 -13.48
CA HIS A 127 5.74 -4.72 -12.76
C HIS A 127 5.95 -5.89 -11.78
N ASP A 128 7.04 -5.88 -11.02
CA ASP A 128 7.30 -6.86 -9.96
C ASP A 128 6.59 -6.46 -8.65
N PRO A 129 5.59 -7.22 -8.15
CA PRO A 129 4.93 -6.94 -6.87
C PRO A 129 5.90 -6.88 -5.68
N LYS A 130 7.05 -7.58 -5.77
CA LYS A 130 8.09 -7.51 -4.76
C LYS A 130 8.76 -6.14 -4.71
N MET A 131 8.89 -5.47 -5.85
CA MET A 131 9.39 -4.09 -5.92
C MET A 131 8.36 -3.11 -5.34
N ASP A 132 7.07 -3.32 -5.61
CA ASP A 132 6.01 -2.48 -5.04
C ASP A 132 6.00 -2.57 -3.50
N VAL A 133 6.15 -3.76 -2.94
CA VAL A 133 6.33 -3.96 -1.49
C VAL A 133 7.58 -3.24 -0.97
N GLN A 134 8.70 -3.31 -1.70
CA GLN A 134 9.94 -2.63 -1.30
C GLN A 134 9.81 -1.10 -1.32
N TYR A 135 9.19 -0.54 -2.37
CA TYR A 135 8.97 0.90 -2.47
C TYR A 135 8.00 1.39 -1.41
N THR A 136 6.91 0.67 -1.17
CA THR A 136 5.94 0.97 -0.12
C THR A 136 6.61 0.97 1.25
N LYS A 137 7.43 -0.05 1.54
CA LYS A 137 8.22 -0.11 2.77
C LYS A 137 9.21 1.05 2.89
N CYS A 138 9.87 1.43 1.81
CA CYS A 138 10.83 2.54 1.84
C CYS A 138 10.14 3.88 2.13
N ILE A 139 9.00 4.14 1.48
CA ILE A 139 8.18 5.33 1.72
C ILE A 139 7.64 5.32 3.16
N PHE A 140 7.13 4.18 3.63
CA PHE A 140 6.64 4.06 5.00
C PHE A 140 7.74 4.33 6.03
N ASN A 141 8.95 3.81 5.81
CA ASN A 141 10.10 4.09 6.68
C ASN A 141 10.47 5.58 6.68
N HIS A 142 10.39 6.25 5.53
CA HIS A 142 10.61 7.71 5.47
C HIS A 142 9.56 8.46 6.31
N VAL A 143 8.29 8.08 6.22
CA VAL A 143 7.22 8.62 7.07
C VAL A 143 7.50 8.36 8.54
N LEU A 144 7.88 7.12 8.91
CA LEU A 144 8.18 6.76 10.30
C LEU A 144 9.36 7.54 10.87
N GLN A 145 10.38 7.87 10.08
CA GLN A 145 11.49 8.71 10.53
C GLN A 145 11.04 10.13 10.89
N LYS A 146 9.99 10.65 10.24
CA LYS A 146 9.44 11.99 10.51
C LYS A 146 8.40 11.97 11.62
N GLN A 147 7.48 11.02 11.57
CA GLN A 147 6.40 10.90 12.55
C GLN A 147 6.87 10.33 13.89
N ARG A 148 7.95 9.53 13.88
CA ARG A 148 8.40 8.65 14.97
C ARG A 148 7.40 7.54 15.30
N TYR A 149 7.93 6.37 15.63
CA TYR A 149 7.12 5.19 15.94
C TYR A 149 6.21 5.40 17.17
N GLU A 150 6.69 6.15 18.19
CA GLU A 150 5.93 6.39 19.43
C GLU A 150 4.65 7.19 19.19
N ASN A 151 4.57 7.99 18.13
CA ASN A 151 3.37 8.73 17.78
C ASN A 151 2.40 7.87 16.98
N LEU A 152 2.91 7.01 16.10
CA LEU A 152 2.06 6.13 15.30
C LEU A 152 1.26 5.15 16.17
N ILE A 153 1.88 4.57 17.20
CA ILE A 153 1.23 3.57 18.06
C ILE A 153 0.03 4.13 18.84
N LYS A 154 -0.05 5.46 19.06
CA LYS A 154 -1.17 6.09 19.77
C LYS A 154 -2.50 5.99 19.00
N HIS A 155 -2.45 5.65 17.71
CA HIS A 155 -3.63 5.52 16.86
C HIS A 155 -4.21 4.10 16.81
N PHE A 156 -3.62 3.16 17.58
CA PHE A 156 -4.01 1.75 17.65
C PHE A 156 -4.17 1.26 19.07
#